data_AF-M5RY20-F1
#
_entry.id   AF-M5RY20-F1
#
_cell.length_a   1.000
_cell.length_b   1.000
_cell.length_c   1.000
_cell.angle_alpha   90.00
_cell.angle_beta   90.00
_cell.angle_gamma   90.00
#
_symmetry.space_group_name_H-M   'P 1'
#
loop_
_entity.id
_entity.type
_entity.pdbx_description
1 polymer ?
#
loop_
_entity_poly.entity_id
_entity_poly.type
_entity_poly.pdbx_seq_one_letter_code
_entity_poly.pdbx_strand_id
1 'polypeptide(L)'
;MVTIGLRTARPVGSPLATTTIDLDEHVRLELRSRELFLAEHTLTQYWVDKRTLVARNGTFGKNFQPILDHFNHQAHQLAGENREAMETHLLATLWPEVRYDAAQLIFPDASLKRRSAGYQKELLEQLDQMLRTSRDERSTLFEFHEQSRNAVGFPVLSSEEESLYRGWAVELFEGLEDVWRHDLAEAVSDLKERWAVWRKRFGRRSNSHLQKTVLNVLSFESKAAFHQCYSTAWTTVLTRLASEAVHPELFANFHGLWHLDQRVPIPGNRQELHLLHGLVLGLHPAFSLLISTPTGRELIGDAVAETNDIAAQERFFNAALVSIYQYEEERATYNSSRRKV
;
A
#
# COMPACT_ATOMS: atom_id res chain seq x y z
N MET A 1 -4.65 46.67 -18.24
CA MET A 1 -5.52 46.10 -17.20
C MET A 1 -6.02 44.75 -17.73
N VAL A 2 -5.24 43.69 -17.50
CA VAL A 2 -5.47 42.37 -18.10
C VAL A 2 -6.27 41.54 -17.10
N THR A 3 -7.52 41.31 -17.43
CA THR A 3 -8.40 40.41 -16.68
C THR A 3 -7.90 38.98 -16.87
N ILE A 4 -7.16 38.47 -15.89
CA ILE A 4 -6.77 37.06 -15.80
C ILE A 4 -8.06 36.30 -15.51
N GLY A 5 -8.65 35.71 -16.55
CA GLY A 5 -9.79 34.80 -16.41
C GLY A 5 -9.35 33.58 -15.60
N LEU A 6 -9.88 33.47 -14.38
CA LEU A 6 -9.88 32.25 -13.59
C LEU A 6 -10.40 31.11 -14.48
N ARG A 7 -9.48 30.27 -14.96
CA ARG A 7 -9.83 29.00 -15.61
C ARG A 7 -10.48 28.15 -14.55
N THR A 8 -11.79 28.02 -14.66
CA THR A 8 -12.60 27.05 -13.92
C THR A 8 -11.98 25.66 -14.07
N ALA A 9 -11.75 25.00 -12.94
CA ALA A 9 -11.29 23.62 -12.89
C ALA A 9 -12.17 22.76 -13.81
N ARG A 10 -11.54 22.01 -14.73
CA ARG A 10 -12.24 20.99 -15.51
C ARG A 10 -12.90 20.01 -14.53
N PRO A 11 -14.13 19.53 -14.80
CA PRO A 11 -14.77 18.56 -13.93
C PRO A 11 -13.90 17.31 -13.83
N VAL A 12 -13.83 16.74 -12.62
CA VAL A 12 -13.25 15.41 -12.35
C VAL A 12 -13.90 14.41 -13.31
N GLY A 13 -13.22 14.05 -14.40
CA GLY A 13 -13.83 13.28 -15.48
C GLY A 13 -13.09 13.22 -16.83
N SER A 14 -11.85 13.70 -16.94
CA SER A 14 -11.02 13.39 -18.13
C SER A 14 -10.95 11.87 -18.32
N PRO A 15 -11.08 11.34 -19.54
CA PRO A 15 -11.02 9.91 -19.78
C PRO A 15 -9.71 9.36 -19.22
N LEU A 16 -9.80 8.31 -18.41
CA LEU A 16 -8.64 7.61 -17.88
C LEU A 16 -7.85 7.06 -19.07
N ALA A 17 -6.67 7.63 -19.31
CA ALA A 17 -5.75 7.06 -20.29
C ALA A 17 -5.14 5.79 -19.71
N THR A 18 -4.91 4.81 -20.57
CA THR A 18 -4.16 3.60 -20.27
C THR A 18 -2.84 3.68 -21.01
N THR A 19 -1.74 3.51 -20.30
CA THR A 19 -0.40 3.46 -20.86
C THR A 19 0.26 2.15 -20.45
N THR A 20 0.93 1.50 -21.39
CA THR A 20 1.77 0.33 -21.07
C THR A 20 3.21 0.79 -20.91
N ILE A 21 3.87 0.31 -19.86
CA ILE A 21 5.29 0.55 -19.62
C ILE A 21 6.02 -0.78 -19.51
N ASP A 22 7.12 -0.92 -20.23
CA ASP A 22 8.03 -2.05 -20.05
C ASP A 22 8.83 -1.81 -18.74
N LEU A 23 8.97 -2.83 -17.89
CA LEU A 23 9.88 -2.78 -16.75
C LEU A 23 11.26 -3.32 -17.18
N ASP A 24 11.26 -4.39 -17.96
CA ASP A 24 12.42 -5.00 -18.60
C ASP A 24 12.00 -5.59 -19.98
N GLU A 25 12.84 -6.44 -20.58
CA GLU A 25 12.58 -7.07 -21.88
C GLU A 25 11.41 -8.07 -21.89
N HIS A 26 10.94 -8.51 -20.73
CA HIS A 26 9.93 -9.56 -20.58
C HIS A 26 8.70 -9.12 -19.77
N VAL A 27 8.82 -8.05 -18.99
CA VAL A 27 7.81 -7.62 -18.04
C VAL A 27 7.19 -6.28 -18.44
N ARG A 28 5.86 -6.23 -18.47
CA ARG A 28 5.06 -5.03 -18.81
C ARG A 28 4.01 -4.73 -17.77
N LEU A 29 3.81 -3.45 -17.45
CA LEU A 29 2.71 -2.96 -16.62
C LEU A 29 1.71 -2.13 -17.40
N GLU A 30 0.43 -2.31 -17.08
CA GLU A 30 -0.66 -1.43 -17.49
C GLU A 30 -0.89 -0.36 -16.41
N LEU A 31 -0.58 0.89 -16.74
CA LEU A 31 -0.80 2.06 -15.91
C LEU A 31 -2.07 2.80 -16.33
N ARG A 32 -2.71 3.41 -15.35
CA ARG A 32 -3.74 4.44 -15.52
C ARG A 32 -3.11 5.80 -15.31
N SER A 33 -3.63 6.81 -15.99
CA SER A 33 -3.21 8.19 -15.76
C SER A 33 -4.35 9.19 -15.77
N ARG A 34 -4.13 10.30 -15.07
CA ARG A 34 -4.98 11.50 -15.08
C ARG A 34 -4.15 12.74 -14.77
N GLU A 35 -4.64 13.88 -15.21
CA GLU A 35 -4.12 15.18 -14.76
C GLU A 35 -4.47 15.40 -13.29
N LEU A 36 -3.49 15.86 -12.51
CA LEU A 36 -3.59 16.13 -11.09
C LEU A 36 -3.05 17.53 -10.81
N PHE A 37 -3.79 18.28 -10.00
CA PHE A 37 -3.40 19.61 -9.53
C PHE A 37 -2.97 19.51 -8.07
N LEU A 38 -1.74 19.90 -7.76
CA LEU A 38 -1.16 19.93 -6.42
C LEU A 38 -0.67 21.35 -6.14
N ALA A 39 -1.35 22.08 -5.25
CA ALA A 39 -1.14 23.51 -5.06
C ALA A 39 -1.14 24.26 -6.42
N GLU A 40 -0.05 24.95 -6.76
CA GLU A 40 0.13 25.69 -8.02
C GLU A 40 0.63 24.82 -9.18
N HIS A 41 0.91 23.54 -8.94
CA HIS A 41 1.51 22.64 -9.90
C HIS A 41 0.46 21.75 -10.59
N THR A 42 0.71 21.46 -11.86
CA THR A 42 -0.04 20.46 -12.63
C THR A 42 0.89 19.35 -13.03
N LEU A 43 0.54 18.10 -12.72
CA LEU A 43 1.31 16.91 -13.10
C LEU A 43 0.38 15.79 -13.58
N THR A 44 0.95 14.79 -14.26
CA THR A 44 0.20 13.57 -14.61
C THR A 44 0.37 12.53 -13.53
N GLN A 45 -0.69 12.21 -12.80
CA GLN A 45 -0.66 11.11 -11.85
C GLN A 45 -0.78 9.79 -12.61
N TYR A 46 0.21 8.91 -12.48
CA TYR A 46 0.14 7.51 -12.87
C TYR A 46 -0.17 6.60 -11.67
N TRP A 47 -0.90 5.50 -11.89
CA TRP A 47 -1.11 4.44 -10.90
C TRP A 47 -1.45 3.11 -11.57
N VAL A 48 -1.29 2.00 -10.85
CA VAL A 48 -1.81 0.70 -11.30
C VAL A 48 -3.27 0.56 -10.84
N ASP A 49 -4.18 0.20 -11.75
CA ASP A 49 -5.55 -0.09 -11.34
C ASP A 49 -5.54 -1.27 -10.36
N LYS A 50 -5.99 -1.02 -9.14
CA LYS A 50 -6.02 -2.02 -8.08
C LYS A 50 -6.72 -3.34 -8.47
N ARG A 51 -7.71 -3.30 -9.37
CA ARG A 51 -8.39 -4.51 -9.88
C ARG A 51 -7.44 -5.43 -10.67
N THR A 52 -6.31 -4.89 -11.11
CA THR A 52 -5.24 -5.62 -11.82
C THR A 52 -4.11 -6.07 -10.90
N LEU A 53 -4.12 -5.66 -9.62
CA LEU A 53 -3.11 -6.08 -8.63
C LEU A 53 -3.45 -7.44 -8.02
N VAL A 54 -4.72 -7.74 -7.74
CA VAL A 54 -5.15 -9.09 -7.30
C VAL A 54 -6.54 -9.33 -7.84
N ALA A 55 -6.78 -10.49 -8.44
CA ALA A 55 -8.13 -10.85 -8.83
C ALA A 55 -8.84 -11.62 -7.70
N ARG A 56 -10.16 -11.45 -7.66
CA ARG A 56 -11.03 -12.24 -6.80
C ARG A 56 -11.31 -13.58 -7.48
N ASN A 57 -11.38 -14.65 -6.69
CA ASN A 57 -11.77 -15.99 -7.14
C ASN A 57 -10.76 -16.70 -8.07
N GLY A 58 -9.48 -16.71 -7.71
CA GLY A 58 -8.49 -17.60 -8.34
C GLY A 58 -8.02 -17.21 -9.75
N THR A 59 -8.26 -15.97 -10.17
CA THR A 59 -7.59 -15.39 -11.35
C THR A 59 -6.48 -14.44 -10.90
N PHE A 60 -5.45 -14.27 -11.71
CA PHE A 60 -4.41 -13.28 -11.44
C PHE A 60 -4.78 -11.95 -12.08
N GLY A 61 -4.59 -10.86 -11.35
CA GLY A 61 -4.72 -9.53 -11.93
C GLY A 61 -3.61 -9.34 -12.97
N LYS A 62 -3.90 -8.63 -14.07
CA LYS A 62 -2.94 -8.47 -15.19
C LYS A 62 -1.58 -7.93 -14.79
N ASN A 63 -1.49 -7.13 -13.72
CA ASN A 63 -0.24 -6.55 -13.23
C ASN A 63 0.37 -7.31 -12.05
N PHE A 64 -0.32 -8.31 -11.48
CA PHE A 64 0.18 -9.08 -10.34
C PHE A 64 1.47 -9.83 -10.67
N GLN A 65 1.41 -10.73 -11.66
CA GLN A 65 2.55 -11.55 -12.05
C GLN A 65 3.72 -10.71 -12.58
N PRO A 66 3.50 -9.71 -13.46
CA PRO A 66 4.56 -8.78 -13.86
C PRO A 66 5.31 -8.12 -12.69
N ILE A 67 4.60 -7.69 -11.64
CA ILE A 67 5.23 -7.09 -10.47
C ILE A 67 6.11 -8.09 -9.72
N LEU A 68 5.65 -9.34 -9.56
CA LEU A 68 6.42 -10.41 -8.93
C LEU A 68 7.66 -10.79 -9.75
N ASP A 69 7.48 -10.99 -11.06
CA ASP A 69 8.56 -11.37 -11.98
C ASP A 69 9.67 -10.32 -11.97
N HIS A 70 9.31 -9.03 -12.05
CA HIS A 70 10.28 -7.95 -11.98
C HIS A 70 11.04 -7.93 -10.65
N PHE A 71 10.33 -8.10 -9.52
CA PHE A 71 10.98 -8.17 -8.21
C PHE A 71 11.95 -9.34 -8.13
N ASN A 72 11.56 -10.52 -8.62
CA ASN A 72 12.41 -11.71 -8.66
C ASN A 72 13.67 -11.47 -9.52
N HIS A 73 13.51 -10.88 -10.72
CA HIS A 73 14.63 -10.50 -11.57
C HIS A 73 15.61 -9.56 -10.87
N GLN A 74 15.10 -8.51 -10.22
CA GLN A 74 15.93 -7.56 -9.46
C GLN A 74 16.64 -8.25 -8.28
N ALA A 75 15.95 -9.13 -7.57
CA ALA A 75 16.53 -9.87 -6.45
C ALA A 75 17.71 -10.75 -6.90
N HIS A 76 17.62 -11.43 -8.05
CA HIS A 76 18.73 -12.21 -8.58
C HIS A 76 19.93 -11.39 -9.08
N GLN A 77 19.73 -10.11 -9.41
CA GLN A 77 20.81 -9.21 -9.83
C GLN A 77 21.62 -8.69 -8.64
N LEU A 78 21.07 -8.70 -7.42
CA LEU A 78 21.78 -8.30 -6.21
C LEU A 78 22.68 -9.45 -5.73
N ALA A 79 23.99 -9.22 -5.69
CA ALA A 79 24.96 -10.20 -5.19
C ALA A 79 24.84 -10.36 -3.66
N GLY A 80 24.70 -11.60 -3.18
CA GLY A 80 24.75 -11.93 -1.74
C GLY A 80 23.70 -12.93 -1.27
N GLU A 81 23.66 -13.15 0.04
CA GLU A 81 22.55 -13.85 0.70
C GLU A 81 21.29 -13.00 0.52
N ASN A 82 20.24 -13.59 -0.07
CA ASN A 82 19.03 -12.86 -0.44
C ASN A 82 17.77 -13.45 0.18
N ARG A 83 17.91 -13.91 1.43
CA ARG A 83 16.82 -14.51 2.19
C ARG A 83 15.63 -13.57 2.32
N GLU A 84 15.85 -12.28 2.62
CA GLU A 84 14.76 -11.30 2.74
C GLU A 84 14.00 -11.14 1.41
N ALA A 85 14.68 -11.07 0.26
CA ALA A 85 13.98 -10.99 -1.02
C ALA A 85 13.27 -12.30 -1.37
N MET A 86 13.86 -13.46 -1.04
CA MET A 86 13.17 -14.74 -1.19
C MET A 86 11.89 -14.77 -0.35
N GLU A 87 11.97 -14.48 0.96
CA GLU A 87 10.80 -14.46 1.85
C GLU A 87 9.76 -13.47 1.34
N THR A 88 10.17 -12.27 0.91
CA THR A 88 9.28 -11.25 0.33
C THR A 88 8.61 -11.75 -0.95
N HIS A 89 9.36 -12.31 -1.90
CA HIS A 89 8.81 -12.81 -3.16
C HIS A 89 7.82 -13.96 -2.94
N LEU A 90 8.18 -14.92 -2.08
CA LEU A 90 7.36 -16.07 -1.74
C LEU A 90 6.08 -15.65 -1.00
N LEU A 91 6.18 -14.75 -0.01
CA LEU A 91 5.01 -14.18 0.67
C LEU A 91 4.09 -13.42 -0.29
N ALA A 92 4.65 -12.59 -1.16
CA ALA A 92 3.87 -11.86 -2.15
C ALA A 92 3.12 -12.81 -3.10
N THR A 93 3.75 -13.93 -3.47
CA THR A 93 3.15 -15.00 -4.28
C THR A 93 1.99 -15.71 -3.56
N LEU A 94 2.00 -15.78 -2.23
CA LEU A 94 0.90 -16.33 -1.44
C LEU A 94 -0.31 -15.41 -1.37
N TRP A 95 -0.20 -14.12 -1.68
CA TRP A 95 -1.29 -13.15 -1.45
C TRP A 95 -2.65 -13.58 -2.03
N PRO A 96 -2.77 -14.17 -3.24
CA PRO A 96 -4.05 -14.67 -3.76
C PRO A 96 -4.63 -15.85 -2.96
N GLU A 97 -3.80 -16.57 -2.22
CA GLU A 97 -4.16 -17.73 -1.40
C GLU A 97 -4.48 -17.37 0.06
N VAL A 98 -4.23 -16.15 0.51
CA VAL A 98 -4.47 -15.80 1.91
C VAL A 98 -5.94 -15.49 2.17
N ARG A 99 -6.32 -15.44 3.45
CA ARG A 99 -7.68 -15.06 3.85
C ARG A 99 -7.87 -13.56 3.62
N TYR A 100 -8.34 -13.19 2.43
CA TYR A 100 -8.50 -11.79 2.03
C TYR A 100 -9.20 -10.96 3.12
N ASP A 101 -10.34 -11.43 3.65
CA ASP A 101 -11.09 -10.72 4.70
C ASP A 101 -10.28 -10.50 5.98
N ALA A 102 -9.35 -11.39 6.34
CA ALA A 102 -8.50 -11.22 7.51
C ALA A 102 -7.37 -10.22 7.27
N ALA A 103 -6.73 -10.25 6.09
CA ALA A 103 -5.77 -9.23 5.68
C ALA A 103 -6.44 -7.83 5.57
N GLN A 104 -7.72 -7.77 5.15
CA GLN A 104 -8.51 -6.54 5.14
C GLN A 104 -8.84 -5.98 6.52
N LEU A 105 -8.87 -6.83 7.57
CA LEU A 105 -9.06 -6.35 8.94
C LEU A 105 -7.84 -5.53 9.38
N ILE A 106 -6.64 -6.02 9.05
CA ILE A 106 -5.37 -5.40 9.43
C ILE A 106 -5.03 -4.22 8.51
N PHE A 107 -5.32 -4.27 7.21
CA PHE A 107 -5.19 -3.10 6.33
C PHE A 107 -6.22 -3.15 5.21
N PRO A 108 -7.21 -2.27 5.22
CA PRO A 108 -8.29 -2.30 4.26
C PRO A 108 -7.78 -1.82 2.89
N ASP A 109 -7.81 -2.72 1.91
CA ASP A 109 -7.66 -2.35 0.51
C ASP A 109 -8.93 -1.70 0.00
N ALA A 110 -10.09 -2.20 0.41
CA ALA A 110 -11.37 -1.82 -0.17
C ALA A 110 -11.83 -0.46 0.34
N SER A 111 -12.01 0.50 -0.57
CA SER A 111 -12.88 1.66 -0.38
C SER A 111 -14.19 1.21 0.30
N LEU A 112 -14.66 1.99 1.27
CA LEU A 112 -16.01 1.87 1.83
C LEU A 112 -16.99 1.58 0.67
N LYS A 113 -17.66 0.42 0.70
CA LYS A 113 -18.45 -0.08 -0.43
C LYS A 113 -19.42 1.00 -0.91
N ARG A 114 -19.51 1.19 -2.25
CA ARG A 114 -20.42 2.08 -3.01
C ARG A 114 -21.42 2.83 -2.12
N ARG A 115 -20.97 3.93 -1.53
CA ARG A 115 -21.84 4.92 -0.90
C ARG A 115 -22.41 5.83 -2.00
N SER A 116 -23.54 6.48 -1.73
CA SER A 116 -24.15 7.39 -2.71
C SER A 116 -23.18 8.52 -3.05
N ALA A 117 -23.29 9.11 -4.25
CA ALA A 117 -22.46 10.24 -4.63
C ALA A 117 -22.61 11.42 -3.64
N GLY A 118 -23.83 11.63 -3.12
CA GLY A 118 -24.08 12.64 -2.08
C GLY A 118 -23.33 12.37 -0.79
N TYR A 119 -23.32 11.11 -0.32
CA TYR A 119 -22.56 10.73 0.86
C TYR A 119 -21.04 10.93 0.65
N GLN A 120 -20.51 10.53 -0.51
CA GLN A 120 -19.09 10.70 -0.80
C GLN A 120 -18.69 12.18 -0.82
N LYS A 121 -19.57 13.04 -1.35
CA LYS A 121 -19.37 14.49 -1.34
C LYS A 121 -19.33 15.03 0.10
N GLU A 122 -20.29 14.67 0.93
CA GLU A 122 -20.34 15.07 2.34
C GLU A 122 -19.09 14.62 3.10
N LEU A 123 -18.64 13.37 2.90
CA LEU A 123 -17.42 12.85 3.50
C LEU A 123 -16.18 13.69 3.11
N LEU A 124 -16.07 14.05 1.83
CA LEU A 124 -14.95 14.88 1.35
C LEU A 124 -15.02 16.32 1.89
N GLU A 125 -16.22 16.89 2.02
CA GLU A 125 -16.41 18.22 2.63
C GLU A 125 -16.04 18.22 4.12
N GLN A 126 -16.44 17.17 4.86
CA GLN A 126 -16.05 16.99 6.25
C GLN A 126 -14.53 16.81 6.39
N LEU A 127 -13.93 15.95 5.56
CA LEU A 127 -12.47 15.76 5.56
C LEU A 127 -11.74 17.07 5.29
N ASP A 128 -12.14 17.81 4.25
CA ASP A 128 -11.51 19.07 3.89
C ASP A 128 -11.63 20.09 5.03
N GLN A 129 -12.76 20.14 5.74
CA GLN A 129 -12.93 21.00 6.91
C GLN A 129 -12.02 20.59 8.08
N MET A 130 -11.84 19.30 8.33
CA MET A 130 -10.89 18.81 9.35
C MET A 130 -9.47 19.23 8.98
N LEU A 131 -9.05 18.98 7.74
CA LEU A 131 -7.73 19.33 7.22
C LEU A 131 -7.44 20.83 7.27
N ARG A 132 -8.44 21.68 7.01
CA ARG A 132 -8.27 23.14 7.15
C ARG A 132 -8.04 23.57 8.59
N THR A 133 -8.79 22.97 9.51
CA THR A 133 -8.68 23.29 10.95
C THR A 133 -7.32 22.87 11.50
N SER A 134 -6.79 21.73 11.06
CA SER A 134 -5.51 21.17 11.50
C SER A 134 -4.35 21.47 10.54
N ARG A 135 -4.48 22.48 9.65
CA ARG A 135 -3.51 22.70 8.55
C ARG A 135 -2.09 22.94 9.06
N ASP A 136 -1.97 23.72 10.12
CA ASP A 136 -0.67 24.15 10.67
C ASP A 136 -0.12 23.21 11.75
N GLU A 137 -0.90 22.19 12.12
CA GLU A 137 -0.45 21.13 13.02
C GLU A 137 0.60 20.26 12.33
N ARG A 138 1.55 19.76 13.12
CA ARG A 138 2.73 19.03 12.64
C ARG A 138 2.81 17.69 13.35
N SER A 139 3.21 16.67 12.61
CA SER A 139 3.56 15.36 13.16
C SER A 139 4.85 14.89 12.52
N THR A 140 5.81 14.47 13.34
CA THR A 140 7.03 13.83 12.86
C THR A 140 6.70 12.52 12.13
N LEU A 141 7.61 12.05 11.28
CA LEU A 141 7.47 10.76 10.64
C LEU A 141 7.29 9.63 11.66
N PHE A 142 8.02 9.66 12.77
CA PHE A 142 7.88 8.67 13.84
C PHE A 142 6.48 8.67 14.47
N GLU A 143 5.96 9.84 14.83
CA GLU A 143 4.60 9.99 15.37
C GLU A 143 3.54 9.52 14.36
N PHE A 144 3.72 9.84 13.07
CA PHE A 144 2.86 9.34 12.01
C PHE A 144 2.83 7.81 11.96
N HIS A 145 3.98 7.16 12.04
CA HIS A 145 4.08 5.71 12.05
C HIS A 145 3.40 5.09 13.28
N GLU A 146 3.66 5.61 14.48
CA GLU A 146 3.03 5.10 15.70
C GLU A 146 1.51 5.30 15.69
N GLN A 147 1.04 6.50 15.32
CA GLN A 147 -0.38 6.84 15.34
C GLN A 147 -1.17 6.13 14.25
N SER A 148 -0.62 6.01 13.03
CA SER A 148 -1.25 5.23 11.97
C SER A 148 -1.38 3.75 12.35
N ARG A 149 -0.36 3.19 13.01
CA ARG A 149 -0.42 1.81 13.55
C ARG A 149 -1.57 1.66 14.55
N ASN A 150 -1.72 2.63 15.45
CA ASN A 150 -2.79 2.63 16.45
C ASN A 150 -4.17 2.80 15.81
N ALA A 151 -4.31 3.70 14.83
CA ALA A 151 -5.58 3.97 14.14
C ALA A 151 -6.11 2.74 13.39
N VAL A 152 -5.22 2.04 12.70
CA VAL A 152 -5.57 0.85 11.91
C VAL A 152 -5.85 -0.37 12.80
N GLY A 153 -5.36 -0.36 14.04
CA GLY A 153 -5.58 -1.42 15.03
C GLY A 153 -4.74 -2.67 14.78
N PHE A 154 -3.46 -2.49 14.44
CA PHE A 154 -2.55 -3.62 14.24
C PHE A 154 -2.53 -4.55 15.46
N PRO A 155 -2.50 -5.88 15.25
CA PRO A 155 -2.46 -6.82 16.35
C PRO A 155 -1.19 -6.63 17.18
N VAL A 156 -1.36 -6.46 18.48
CA VAL A 156 -0.27 -6.59 19.46
C VAL A 156 -0.23 -8.05 19.86
N LEU A 157 0.81 -8.77 19.43
CA LEU A 157 0.97 -10.18 19.75
C LEU A 157 1.39 -10.35 21.20
N SER A 158 0.76 -11.30 21.89
CA SER A 158 1.29 -11.84 23.15
C SER A 158 2.60 -12.59 22.91
N SER A 159 3.39 -12.83 23.97
CA SER A 159 4.64 -13.61 23.86
C SER A 159 4.42 -15.01 23.27
N GLU A 160 3.26 -15.62 23.56
CA GLU A 160 2.88 -16.92 23.00
C GLU A 160 2.59 -16.84 21.49
N GLU A 161 1.86 -15.81 21.06
CA GLU A 161 1.57 -15.55 19.65
C GLU A 161 2.84 -15.22 18.87
N GLU A 162 3.74 -14.43 19.45
CA GLU A 162 5.03 -14.09 18.84
C GLU A 162 5.92 -15.33 18.67
N SER A 163 6.01 -16.18 19.70
CA SER A 163 6.78 -17.43 19.63
C SER A 163 6.22 -18.37 18.54
N LEU A 164 4.90 -18.51 18.49
CA LEU A 164 4.23 -19.32 17.47
C LEU A 164 4.45 -18.75 16.06
N TYR A 165 4.33 -17.42 15.90
CA TYR A 165 4.60 -16.73 14.65
C TYR A 165 6.04 -16.98 14.17
N ARG A 166 7.04 -16.82 15.04
CA ARG A 166 8.46 -17.07 14.70
C ARG A 166 8.69 -18.52 14.27
N GLY A 167 8.10 -19.48 15.00
CA GLY A 167 8.19 -20.89 14.63
C GLY A 167 7.56 -21.19 13.27
N TRP A 168 6.38 -20.63 12.99
CA TRP A 168 5.71 -20.80 11.71
C TRP A 168 6.44 -20.10 10.57
N ALA A 169 6.99 -18.90 10.78
CA ALA A 169 7.79 -18.23 9.75
C ALA A 169 9.00 -19.09 9.34
N VAL A 170 9.69 -19.71 10.32
CA VAL A 170 10.77 -20.66 10.02
C VAL A 170 10.24 -21.88 9.25
N GLU A 171 9.18 -22.54 9.74
CA GLU A 171 8.55 -23.70 9.06
C GLU A 171 8.10 -23.35 7.63
N LEU A 172 7.64 -22.12 7.40
CA LEU A 172 7.16 -21.69 6.09
C LEU A 172 8.29 -21.66 5.05
N PHE A 173 9.46 -21.17 5.42
CA PHE A 173 10.59 -20.92 4.52
C PHE A 173 11.72 -21.93 4.61
N GLU A 174 11.66 -22.87 5.56
CA GLU A 174 12.71 -23.87 5.76
C GLU A 174 13.01 -24.64 4.48
N GLY A 175 14.27 -24.60 4.06
CA GLY A 175 14.77 -25.26 2.84
C GLY A 175 14.37 -24.60 1.51
N LEU A 176 13.59 -23.53 1.51
CA LEU A 176 13.12 -22.90 0.26
C LEU A 176 14.15 -21.99 -0.40
N GLU A 177 15.23 -21.59 0.29
CA GLU A 177 16.20 -20.64 -0.26
C GLU A 177 16.94 -21.18 -1.49
N ASP A 178 17.47 -22.40 -1.39
CA ASP A 178 18.16 -23.03 -2.51
C ASP A 178 17.19 -23.44 -3.62
N VAL A 179 15.99 -23.91 -3.25
CA VAL A 179 14.95 -24.26 -4.23
C VAL A 179 14.50 -23.00 -4.98
N TRP A 180 14.24 -21.88 -4.31
CA TRP A 180 13.82 -20.62 -4.94
C TRP A 180 14.86 -20.11 -5.95
N ARG A 181 16.16 -20.32 -5.68
CA ARG A 181 17.24 -19.94 -6.59
C ARG A 181 17.32 -20.78 -7.86
N HIS A 182 16.95 -22.05 -7.78
CA HIS A 182 17.20 -23.02 -8.85
C HIS A 182 15.93 -23.49 -9.56
N ASP A 183 14.83 -23.60 -8.83
CA ASP A 183 13.50 -23.96 -9.31
C ASP A 183 12.42 -23.15 -8.56
N LEU A 184 12.15 -21.94 -9.07
CA LEU A 184 11.13 -21.06 -8.50
C LEU A 184 9.73 -21.72 -8.46
N ALA A 185 9.40 -22.55 -9.44
CA ALA A 185 8.09 -23.18 -9.52
C ALA A 185 7.91 -24.21 -8.40
N GLU A 186 8.95 -25.00 -8.12
CA GLU A 186 8.98 -25.94 -7.00
C GLU A 186 8.87 -25.20 -5.65
N ALA A 187 9.68 -24.15 -5.43
CA ALA A 187 9.63 -23.38 -4.19
C ALA A 187 8.25 -22.77 -3.91
N VAL A 188 7.60 -22.22 -4.95
CA VAL A 188 6.24 -21.68 -4.85
C VAL A 188 5.21 -22.78 -4.59
N SER A 189 5.37 -23.97 -5.20
CA SER A 189 4.50 -25.12 -4.97
C SER A 189 4.55 -25.58 -3.52
N ASP A 190 5.76 -25.79 -2.99
CA ASP A 190 6.00 -26.23 -1.61
C ASP A 190 5.42 -25.25 -0.60
N LEU A 191 5.68 -23.95 -0.80
CA LEU A 191 5.14 -22.88 0.03
C LEU A 191 3.60 -22.91 0.06
N LYS A 192 2.96 -23.05 -1.11
CA LYS A 192 1.50 -23.11 -1.23
C LYS A 192 0.93 -24.36 -0.57
N GLU A 193 1.63 -25.50 -0.64
CA GLU A 193 1.22 -26.73 0.05
C GLU A 193 1.26 -26.54 1.58
N ARG A 194 2.37 -26.03 2.12
CA ARG A 194 2.51 -25.72 3.56
C ARG A 194 1.38 -24.80 4.02
N TRP A 195 1.11 -23.72 3.27
CA TRP A 195 0.02 -22.79 3.55
C TRP A 195 -1.37 -23.46 3.50
N ALA A 196 -1.62 -24.32 2.51
CA ALA A 196 -2.89 -25.03 2.36
C ALA A 196 -3.16 -25.97 3.55
N VAL A 197 -2.14 -26.66 4.05
CA VAL A 197 -2.22 -27.51 5.25
C VAL A 197 -2.65 -26.69 6.46
N TRP A 198 -2.00 -25.56 6.73
CA TRP A 198 -2.37 -24.69 7.85
C TRP A 198 -3.77 -24.11 7.71
N ARG A 199 -4.16 -23.64 6.51
CA ARG A 199 -5.51 -23.12 6.25
C ARG A 199 -6.59 -24.16 6.53
N LYS A 200 -6.36 -25.42 6.12
CA LYS A 200 -7.28 -26.55 6.35
C LYS A 200 -7.37 -26.89 7.83
N ARG A 201 -6.23 -26.97 8.52
CA ARG A 201 -6.15 -27.33 9.95
C ARG A 201 -6.78 -26.28 10.86
N PHE A 202 -6.54 -25.00 10.60
CA PHE A 202 -6.98 -23.88 11.44
C PHE A 202 -8.12 -23.08 10.81
N GLY A 203 -9.04 -23.80 10.14
CA GLY A 203 -10.20 -23.24 9.45
C GLY A 203 -11.20 -22.50 10.36
N ARG A 204 -12.23 -21.89 9.78
CA ARG A 204 -13.21 -21.04 10.49
C ARG A 204 -13.81 -21.70 11.74
N ARG A 205 -14.08 -23.01 11.70
CA ARG A 205 -14.73 -23.78 12.77
C ARG A 205 -13.80 -24.33 13.84
N SER A 206 -12.48 -24.23 13.69
CA SER A 206 -11.56 -24.71 14.74
C SER A 206 -11.62 -23.80 15.98
N ASN A 207 -11.39 -24.32 17.18
CA ASN A 207 -11.29 -23.50 18.40
C ASN A 207 -9.87 -22.95 18.64
N SER A 208 -9.09 -22.82 17.57
CA SER A 208 -7.65 -22.50 17.61
C SER A 208 -7.42 -21.00 17.46
N HIS A 209 -7.80 -20.22 18.48
CA HIS A 209 -7.72 -18.76 18.44
C HIS A 209 -6.29 -18.25 18.17
N LEU A 210 -5.32 -18.76 18.93
CA LEU A 210 -3.90 -18.44 18.80
C LEU A 210 -3.39 -18.61 17.35
N GLN A 211 -3.63 -19.79 16.77
CA GLN A 211 -3.21 -20.14 15.41
C GLN A 211 -3.92 -19.29 14.34
N LYS A 212 -5.18 -18.93 14.58
CA LYS A 212 -5.92 -18.03 13.67
C LYS A 212 -5.35 -16.62 13.70
N THR A 213 -4.96 -16.11 14.87
CA THR A 213 -4.30 -14.80 14.97
C THR A 213 -3.00 -14.81 14.15
N VAL A 214 -2.12 -15.79 14.39
CA VAL A 214 -0.85 -15.91 13.64
C VAL A 214 -1.08 -16.09 12.13
N LEU A 215 -2.10 -16.85 11.72
CA LEU A 215 -2.42 -17.01 10.29
C LEU A 215 -2.94 -15.71 9.66
N ASN A 216 -3.68 -14.89 10.41
CA ASN A 216 -4.14 -13.58 9.94
C ASN A 216 -2.98 -12.60 9.78
N VAL A 217 -2.03 -12.65 10.73
CA VAL A 217 -0.76 -11.90 10.72
C VAL A 217 0.03 -12.23 9.46
N LEU A 218 0.33 -13.52 9.20
CA LEU A 218 1.01 -13.97 7.98
C LEU A 218 0.22 -13.64 6.69
N SER A 219 -1.12 -13.68 6.75
CA SER A 219 -1.96 -13.26 5.62
C SER A 219 -1.77 -11.79 5.28
N PHE A 220 -1.57 -10.95 6.31
CA PHE A 220 -1.26 -9.54 6.11
C PHE A 220 0.17 -9.34 5.61
N GLU A 221 1.16 -10.10 6.10
CA GLU A 221 2.53 -10.03 5.58
C GLU A 221 2.63 -10.38 4.11
N SER A 222 1.85 -11.36 3.64
CA SER A 222 1.78 -11.71 2.21
C SER A 222 1.38 -10.50 1.35
N LYS A 223 0.46 -9.68 1.87
CA LYS A 223 0.06 -8.43 1.21
C LYS A 223 1.16 -7.35 1.32
N ALA A 224 1.73 -7.17 2.51
CA ALA A 224 2.79 -6.19 2.72
C ALA A 224 3.99 -6.50 1.82
N ALA A 225 4.40 -7.76 1.73
CA ALA A 225 5.43 -8.24 0.82
C ALA A 225 5.12 -7.91 -0.64
N PHE A 226 3.87 -8.07 -1.08
CA PHE A 226 3.49 -7.63 -2.43
C PHE A 226 3.61 -6.11 -2.61
N HIS A 227 3.29 -5.28 -1.61
CA HIS A 227 3.51 -3.84 -1.68
C HIS A 227 4.99 -3.48 -1.85
N GLN A 228 5.90 -4.30 -1.30
CA GLN A 228 7.33 -4.14 -1.51
C GLN A 228 7.71 -4.46 -2.96
N CYS A 229 7.21 -5.59 -3.51
CA CYS A 229 7.39 -5.90 -4.93
C CYS A 229 6.83 -4.79 -5.84
N TYR A 230 5.65 -4.25 -5.49
CA TYR A 230 5.04 -3.11 -6.18
C TYR A 230 5.96 -1.89 -6.14
N SER A 231 6.51 -1.55 -4.97
CA SER A 231 7.41 -0.41 -4.81
C SER A 231 8.69 -0.58 -5.65
N THR A 232 9.25 -1.79 -5.69
CA THR A 232 10.40 -2.11 -6.57
C THR A 232 10.05 -1.93 -8.05
N ALA A 233 8.86 -2.34 -8.49
CA ALA A 233 8.45 -2.06 -9.86
C ALA A 233 8.34 -0.54 -10.11
N TRP A 234 7.90 0.24 -9.12
CA TRP A 234 7.80 1.69 -9.24
C TRP A 234 9.14 2.41 -9.30
N THR A 235 10.23 1.90 -8.72
CA THR A 235 11.55 2.54 -8.89
C THR A 235 11.98 2.55 -10.36
N THR A 236 11.68 1.46 -11.09
CA THR A 236 11.92 1.35 -12.54
C THR A 236 10.95 2.23 -13.34
N VAL A 237 9.66 2.21 -13.01
CA VAL A 237 8.63 3.04 -13.68
C VAL A 237 8.95 4.53 -13.55
N LEU A 238 9.33 4.96 -12.34
CA LEU A 238 9.66 6.35 -12.03
C LEU A 238 10.81 6.86 -12.89
N THR A 239 11.89 6.08 -12.98
CA THR A 239 13.07 6.42 -13.78
C THR A 239 12.71 6.68 -15.24
N ARG A 240 11.81 5.87 -15.81
CA ARG A 240 11.36 6.02 -17.21
C ARG A 240 10.45 7.23 -17.38
N LEU A 241 9.38 7.33 -16.57
CA LEU A 241 8.37 8.37 -16.73
C LEU A 241 8.84 9.78 -16.35
N ALA A 242 9.76 9.90 -15.38
CA ALA A 242 10.27 11.21 -14.96
C ALA A 242 11.00 11.94 -16.08
N SER A 243 11.67 11.20 -16.99
CA SER A 243 12.39 11.78 -18.13
C SER A 243 11.47 12.47 -19.16
N GLU A 244 10.19 12.11 -19.17
CA GLU A 244 9.18 12.65 -20.09
C GLU A 244 8.29 13.71 -19.42
N ALA A 245 8.46 13.94 -18.12
CA ALA A 245 7.62 14.85 -17.35
C ALA A 245 8.02 16.32 -17.55
N VAL A 246 7.02 17.21 -17.54
CA VAL A 246 7.24 18.68 -17.61
C VAL A 246 8.05 19.19 -16.40
N HIS A 247 7.80 18.60 -15.23
CA HIS A 247 8.51 18.88 -13.98
C HIS A 247 9.10 17.58 -13.42
N PRO A 248 10.27 17.11 -13.91
CA PRO A 248 10.82 15.80 -13.55
C PRO A 248 11.03 15.59 -12.05
N GLU A 249 11.55 16.60 -11.34
CA GLU A 249 11.80 16.51 -9.89
C GLU A 249 10.50 16.41 -9.09
N LEU A 250 9.56 17.33 -9.32
CA LEU A 250 8.25 17.30 -8.66
C LEU A 250 7.49 16.00 -8.96
N PHE A 251 7.57 15.53 -10.21
CA PHE A 251 6.98 14.26 -10.63
C PHE A 251 7.58 13.08 -9.85
N ALA A 252 8.91 13.01 -9.77
CA ALA A 252 9.63 11.98 -9.04
C ALA A 252 9.34 12.04 -7.54
N ASN A 253 9.31 13.23 -6.94
CA ASN A 253 8.99 13.43 -5.53
C ASN A 253 7.57 12.97 -5.20
N PHE A 254 6.58 13.42 -5.98
CA PHE A 254 5.19 13.02 -5.78
C PHE A 254 5.01 11.51 -5.93
N HIS A 255 5.47 10.93 -7.04
CA HIS A 255 5.28 9.50 -7.26
C HIS A 255 6.16 8.62 -6.37
N GLY A 256 7.33 9.11 -5.94
CA GLY A 256 8.15 8.50 -4.91
C GLY A 256 7.41 8.42 -3.58
N LEU A 257 6.87 9.55 -3.11
CA LEU A 257 6.02 9.61 -1.92
C LEU A 257 4.77 8.71 -2.04
N TRP A 258 4.17 8.67 -3.23
CA TRP A 258 2.90 8.00 -3.45
C TRP A 258 3.00 6.47 -3.61
N HIS A 259 4.05 5.98 -4.28
CA HIS A 259 4.14 4.58 -4.71
C HIS A 259 5.25 3.77 -4.06
N LEU A 260 6.25 4.41 -3.45
CA LEU A 260 7.30 3.70 -2.75
C LEU A 260 6.89 3.44 -1.30
N ASP A 261 7.34 2.30 -0.79
CA ASP A 261 7.17 1.92 0.60
C ASP A 261 7.85 2.92 1.55
N GLN A 262 7.05 3.55 2.42
CA GLN A 262 7.50 4.51 3.41
C GLN A 262 7.99 3.80 4.68
N ARG A 263 9.14 3.11 4.64
CA ARG A 263 9.71 2.44 5.83
C ARG A 263 10.46 3.43 6.73
N VAL A 264 10.25 3.32 8.04
CA VAL A 264 11.11 3.97 9.04
C VAL A 264 12.06 2.92 9.63
N PRO A 265 13.38 3.15 9.61
CA PRO A 265 14.32 2.31 10.33
C PRO A 265 14.05 2.41 11.84
N ILE A 266 13.68 1.31 12.48
CA ILE A 266 13.47 1.28 13.93
C ILE A 266 14.81 0.98 14.62
N PRO A 267 15.29 1.84 15.55
CA PRO A 267 16.53 1.58 16.27
C PRO A 267 16.41 0.39 17.23
N GLY A 268 17.38 -0.51 17.18
CA GLY A 268 17.51 -1.65 18.08
C GLY A 268 17.05 -2.97 17.45
N ASN A 269 17.70 -4.06 17.83
CA ASN A 269 17.54 -5.42 17.28
C ASN A 269 16.17 -6.06 17.60
N ARG A 270 15.14 -5.26 17.90
CA ARG A 270 13.76 -5.70 17.79
C ARG A 270 13.55 -5.91 16.30
N GLN A 271 13.70 -7.16 15.87
CA GLN A 271 12.98 -7.67 14.71
C GLN A 271 11.49 -7.45 15.00
N GLU A 272 11.04 -6.21 14.87
CA GLU A 272 9.64 -5.88 14.88
C GLU A 272 9.11 -6.60 13.65
N LEU A 273 8.34 -7.63 13.94
CA LEU A 273 7.49 -8.40 13.04
C LEU A 273 7.32 -7.66 11.70
N HIS A 274 7.60 -8.32 10.58
CA HIS A 274 7.55 -7.82 9.19
C HIS A 274 6.23 -7.07 8.81
N LEU A 275 5.27 -7.02 9.72
CA LEU A 275 3.92 -6.48 9.69
C LEU A 275 3.76 -4.96 9.56
N LEU A 276 4.82 -4.14 9.59
CA LEU A 276 4.67 -2.67 9.64
C LEU A 276 5.49 -1.90 8.62
N HIS A 277 6.19 -2.62 7.75
CA HIS A 277 6.96 -2.05 6.66
C HIS A 277 6.15 -2.23 5.38
N GLY A 278 5.69 -1.14 4.74
CA GLY A 278 4.89 -1.31 3.52
C GLY A 278 3.83 -0.27 3.22
N LEU A 279 3.79 0.90 3.87
CA LEU A 279 2.73 1.86 3.56
C LEU A 279 3.00 2.50 2.20
N VAL A 280 2.40 1.92 1.18
CA VAL A 280 2.27 2.53 -0.13
C VAL A 280 1.01 3.39 -0.11
N LEU A 281 1.19 4.70 0.02
CA LEU A 281 0.08 5.65 0.20
C LEU A 281 -0.94 5.53 -0.93
N GLY A 282 -0.49 5.37 -2.16
CA GLY A 282 -1.33 5.23 -3.35
C GLY A 282 -2.23 4.00 -3.37
N LEU A 283 -1.97 3.01 -2.52
CA LEU A 283 -2.81 1.82 -2.38
C LEU A 283 -3.78 1.91 -1.19
N HIS A 284 -3.62 2.89 -0.30
CA HIS A 284 -4.44 3.04 0.89
C HIS A 284 -5.66 3.97 0.65
N PRO A 285 -6.90 3.53 0.96
CA PRO A 285 -8.12 4.31 0.71
C PRO A 285 -8.17 5.72 1.33
N ALA A 286 -7.70 5.88 2.57
CA ALA A 286 -7.57 7.19 3.22
C ALA A 286 -6.85 8.22 2.33
N PHE A 287 -5.72 7.86 1.74
CA PHE A 287 -4.96 8.78 0.89
C PHE A 287 -5.67 9.11 -0.42
N SER A 288 -6.51 8.20 -0.94
CA SER A 288 -7.41 8.53 -2.03
C SER A 288 -8.45 9.59 -1.65
N LEU A 289 -8.89 9.64 -0.39
CA LEU A 289 -9.76 10.70 0.13
C LEU A 289 -8.97 12.00 0.31
N LEU A 290 -7.81 11.93 0.95
CA LEU A 290 -6.91 13.07 1.18
C LEU A 290 -6.64 13.84 -0.13
N ILE A 291 -6.13 13.15 -1.16
CA ILE A 291 -5.80 13.77 -2.45
C ILE A 291 -7.04 14.23 -3.24
N SER A 292 -8.25 13.83 -2.83
CA SER A 292 -9.48 14.30 -3.45
C SER A 292 -9.98 15.62 -2.85
N THR A 293 -9.43 16.05 -1.71
CA THR A 293 -9.77 17.33 -1.08
C THR A 293 -8.91 18.48 -1.65
N PRO A 294 -9.41 19.73 -1.67
CA PRO A 294 -8.59 20.91 -1.95
C PRO A 294 -7.38 21.02 -1.01
N THR A 295 -7.62 20.98 0.31
CA THR A 295 -6.58 21.19 1.33
C THR A 295 -5.54 20.08 1.32
N GLY A 296 -5.96 18.82 1.13
CA GLY A 296 -5.04 17.70 1.00
C GLY A 296 -4.12 17.82 -0.21
N ARG A 297 -4.62 18.32 -1.36
CA ARG A 297 -3.78 18.56 -2.55
C ARG A 297 -2.78 19.68 -2.37
N GLU A 298 -3.13 20.71 -1.60
CA GLU A 298 -2.19 21.77 -1.23
C GLU A 298 -1.10 21.23 -0.31
N LEU A 299 -1.45 20.52 0.77
CA LEU A 299 -0.48 19.95 1.71
C LEU A 299 0.44 18.91 1.07
N ILE A 300 -0.08 18.08 0.16
CA ILE A 300 0.76 17.18 -0.64
C ILE A 300 1.70 18.00 -1.54
N GLY A 301 1.18 19.02 -2.23
CA GLY A 301 1.96 19.91 -3.09
C GLY A 301 3.13 20.56 -2.35
N ASP A 302 2.86 21.16 -1.19
CA ASP A 302 3.86 21.77 -0.33
C ASP A 302 4.96 20.77 0.04
N ALA A 303 4.57 19.55 0.45
CA ALA A 303 5.53 18.51 0.87
C ALA A 303 6.39 17.96 -0.26
N VAL A 304 5.89 17.92 -1.50
CA VAL A 304 6.63 17.36 -2.65
C VAL A 304 7.42 18.42 -3.44
N ALA A 305 7.05 19.70 -3.31
CA ALA A 305 7.75 20.81 -3.96
C ALA A 305 9.12 21.08 -3.33
N GLU A 306 9.21 21.03 -1.99
CA GLU A 306 10.45 21.25 -1.24
C GLU A 306 10.70 20.11 -0.26
N THR A 307 11.37 19.04 -0.73
CA THR A 307 11.65 17.84 0.10
C THR A 307 12.60 18.09 1.28
N ASN A 308 13.16 19.29 1.39
CA ASN A 308 13.98 19.72 2.53
C ASN A 308 13.20 20.57 3.54
N ASP A 309 11.96 20.96 3.24
CA ASP A 309 11.08 21.63 4.19
C ASP A 309 10.46 20.61 5.14
N ILE A 310 11.12 20.42 6.29
CA ILE A 310 10.66 19.55 7.38
C ILE A 310 9.26 19.95 7.84
N ALA A 311 8.93 21.25 7.89
CA ALA A 311 7.63 21.70 8.36
C ALA A 311 6.52 21.31 7.37
N ALA A 312 6.76 21.42 6.06
CA ALA A 312 5.81 20.95 5.04
C ALA A 312 5.59 19.44 5.13
N GLN A 313 6.67 18.65 5.29
CA GLN A 313 6.57 17.21 5.47
C GLN A 313 5.75 16.82 6.71
N GLU A 314 6.01 17.47 7.84
CA GLU A 314 5.30 17.20 9.09
C GLU A 314 3.82 17.62 9.05
N ARG A 315 3.49 18.71 8.34
CA ARG A 315 2.08 19.08 8.08
C ARG A 315 1.39 18.03 7.21
N PHE A 316 2.08 17.53 6.18
CA PHE A 316 1.57 16.43 5.36
C PHE A 316 1.33 15.16 6.18
N PHE A 317 2.25 14.78 7.06
CA PHE A 317 2.08 13.63 7.95
C PHE A 317 0.90 13.78 8.90
N ASN A 318 0.69 14.97 9.47
CA ASN A 318 -0.51 15.23 10.27
C ASN A 318 -1.79 15.08 9.44
N ALA A 319 -1.83 15.67 8.24
CA ALA A 319 -2.96 15.53 7.33
C ALA A 319 -3.25 14.08 6.93
N ALA A 320 -2.20 13.28 6.74
CA ALA A 320 -2.31 11.86 6.49
C ALA A 320 -2.94 11.12 7.69
N LEU A 321 -2.55 11.43 8.94
CA LEU A 321 -3.19 10.89 10.14
C LEU A 321 -4.67 11.26 10.22
N VAL A 322 -5.01 12.53 10.03
CA VAL A 322 -6.41 13.00 10.02
C VAL A 322 -7.24 12.19 9.04
N SER A 323 -6.72 11.98 7.83
CA SER A 323 -7.39 11.19 6.81
C SER A 323 -7.52 9.70 7.18
N ILE A 324 -6.53 9.10 7.84
CA ILE A 324 -6.58 7.72 8.31
C ILE A 324 -7.64 7.58 9.41
N TYR A 325 -7.64 8.46 10.42
CA TYR A 325 -8.59 8.41 11.52
C TYR A 325 -10.04 8.54 11.04
N GLN A 326 -10.32 9.51 10.17
CA GLN A 326 -11.67 9.67 9.61
C GLN A 326 -12.09 8.44 8.79
N TYR A 327 -11.17 7.89 7.98
CA TYR A 327 -11.46 6.67 7.22
C TYR A 327 -11.79 5.48 8.12
N GLU A 328 -11.07 5.34 9.23
CA GLU A 328 -11.26 4.27 10.20
C GLU A 328 -12.56 4.42 11.01
N GLU A 329 -12.91 5.64 11.41
CA GLU A 329 -14.21 5.95 12.01
C GLU A 329 -15.37 5.57 11.08
N GLU A 330 -15.23 5.92 9.80
CA GLU A 330 -16.24 5.59 8.79
C GLU A 330 -16.36 4.08 8.52
N ARG A 331 -15.22 3.38 8.57
CA ARG A 331 -15.18 1.91 8.49
C ARG A 331 -15.88 1.28 9.68
N ALA A 332 -15.65 1.78 10.89
CA ALA A 332 -16.29 1.30 12.11
C ALA A 332 -17.81 1.51 12.08
N THR A 333 -18.26 2.69 11.65
CA THR A 333 -19.69 3.03 11.47
C THR A 333 -20.37 2.13 10.43
N TYR A 334 -19.69 1.85 9.31
CA TYR A 334 -20.19 0.92 8.30
C TYR A 334 -20.31 -0.52 8.84
N ASN A 335 -19.31 -1.00 9.57
CA ASN A 335 -19.31 -2.36 10.10
C ASN A 335 -20.35 -2.55 11.20
N SER A 336 -20.59 -1.54 12.05
CA SER A 336 -21.59 -1.60 13.11
C SER A 336 -23.02 -1.62 12.56
N SER A 337 -23.32 -0.82 11.53
CA SER A 337 -24.64 -0.82 10.87
C SER A 337 -24.97 -2.15 10.19
N ARG A 338 -23.98 -2.84 9.62
CA ARG A 338 -24.16 -4.19 9.03
C ARG A 338 -24.46 -5.30 10.02
N ARG A 339 -24.03 -5.18 11.28
CA ARG A 339 -24.29 -6.21 12.32
C ARG A 339 -25.70 -6.12 12.90
N LYS A 340 -26.41 -5.01 12.64
CA LYS A 340 -27.78 -4.77 13.11
C LYS A 340 -28.86 -5.21 12.12
N VAL A 341 -28.46 -5.62 10.91
CA VAL A 341 -29.30 -6.21 9.85
C VAL A 341 -29.00 -7.69 9.80
#